data_AF-A0A1E7FI37-F1
#
_entry.id   AF-A0A1E7FI37-F1
#
_cell.length_a   1.000
_cell.length_b   1.000
_cell.length_c   1.000
_cell.angle_alpha   90.00
_cell.angle_beta   90.00
_cell.angle_gamma   90.00
#
_symmetry.space_group_name_H-M   'P 1'
#
loop_
_entity.id
_entity.type
_entity.pdbx_description
1 polymer ?
#
loop_
_entity_poly.entity_id
_entity_poly.type
_entity_poly.pdbx_seq_one_letter_code
_entity_poly.pdbx_strand_id
1 'polypeptide(L)'
;MAPLLHAIGCFWSGCEFDDCICGCKRKSQLLCCIREIACAPGEECTGCGMVTNSNNNECCKIGCLLCACGCKEPDTCCKGACQMCCIKEVIALPLDNEYLDTPVCAYDCLSCYPNCGCCVEAPRCVALERSVFDYSPVPHEKMDREGIQMASYSDDVVPMADAKSIDTYKDEY
;
A
#
# COMPACT_ATOMS: atom_id res chain seq x y z
N MET A 1 19.73 -11.04 26.53
CA MET A 1 18.95 -10.13 25.66
C MET A 1 17.74 -10.92 25.17
N ALA A 2 16.51 -10.42 25.38
CA ALA A 2 15.29 -11.24 25.36
C ALA A 2 14.88 -11.69 23.94
N PRO A 3 14.94 -13.00 23.60
CA PRO A 3 14.52 -13.50 22.29
C PRO A 3 13.02 -13.31 22.01
N LEU A 4 12.20 -13.09 23.06
CA LEU A 4 10.76 -12.85 22.95
C LEU A 4 10.41 -11.50 22.28
N LEU A 5 11.25 -10.47 22.42
CA LEU A 5 10.99 -9.15 21.82
C LEU A 5 11.16 -9.17 20.30
N HIS A 6 12.09 -9.98 19.77
CA HIS A 6 12.29 -10.14 18.32
C HIS A 6 11.08 -10.75 17.61
N ALA A 7 10.25 -11.53 18.32
CA ALA A 7 9.06 -12.16 17.75
C ALA A 7 7.84 -11.21 17.68
N ILE A 8 7.88 -10.06 18.37
CA ILE A 8 6.71 -9.19 18.57
C ILE A 8 6.98 -7.76 18.09
N GLY A 9 8.22 -7.26 18.19
CA GLY A 9 8.60 -5.88 17.90
C GLY A 9 9.45 -5.74 16.64
N CYS A 10 8.85 -5.94 15.47
CA CYS A 10 9.44 -5.55 14.18
C CYS A 10 8.48 -4.64 13.44
N PHE A 11 8.06 -3.58 14.13
CA PHE A 11 7.12 -2.57 13.65
C PHE A 11 7.62 -1.19 14.04
N TRP A 12 7.61 -0.28 13.06
CA TRP A 12 7.93 1.12 13.26
C TRP A 12 6.88 1.98 12.56
N SER A 13 6.38 3.01 13.25
CA SER A 13 5.56 4.07 12.67
C SER A 13 6.00 5.42 13.25
N GLY A 14 6.25 6.38 12.36
CA GLY A 14 6.75 7.70 12.74
C GLY A 14 6.60 8.75 11.65
N CYS A 15 6.99 9.98 11.98
CA CYS A 15 6.95 11.13 11.08
C CYS A 15 8.36 11.53 10.63
N GLU A 16 8.54 11.73 9.33
CA GLU A 16 9.73 12.27 8.70
C GLU A 16 9.37 13.48 7.85
N PHE A 17 9.82 14.67 8.28
CA PHE A 17 9.43 15.94 7.66
C PHE A 17 10.34 16.34 6.48
N ASP A 18 11.56 15.80 6.42
CA ASP A 18 12.52 16.12 5.35
C ASP A 18 12.22 15.36 4.04
N ASP A 19 11.43 14.28 4.11
CA ASP A 19 11.03 13.43 2.98
C ASP A 19 9.50 13.28 2.90
N CYS A 20 8.80 14.41 2.80
CA CYS A 20 7.34 14.42 2.63
C CYS A 20 6.97 14.14 1.17
N ILE A 21 6.07 13.17 0.94
CA ILE A 21 5.48 12.93 -0.38
C ILE A 21 4.06 13.48 -0.46
N CYS A 22 3.63 13.96 -1.62
CA CYS A 22 2.20 14.19 -1.85
C CYS A 22 1.54 12.86 -2.21
N GLY A 23 0.49 12.45 -1.49
CA GLY A 23 -0.18 11.16 -1.74
C GLY A 23 0.32 10.03 -0.84
N CYS A 24 0.25 8.80 -1.33
CA CYS A 24 0.68 7.62 -0.58
C CYS A 24 1.31 6.55 -1.47
N LYS A 25 2.32 5.88 -0.92
CA LYS A 25 2.88 4.67 -1.49
C LYS A 25 2.90 3.58 -0.42
N ARG A 26 2.50 2.37 -0.78
CA ARG A 26 2.43 1.24 0.15
C ARG A 26 2.69 -0.05 -0.59
N LYS A 27 3.46 -0.93 0.04
CA LYS A 27 3.61 -2.32 -0.36
C LYS A 27 3.57 -3.17 0.88
N SER A 28 2.64 -4.10 0.96
CA SER A 28 2.51 -4.98 2.12
C SER A 28 2.08 -6.38 1.73
N GLN A 29 2.58 -7.36 2.47
CA GLN A 29 2.18 -8.75 2.45
C GLN A 29 1.81 -9.17 3.86
N LEU A 30 0.64 -9.76 4.02
CA LEU A 30 0.18 -10.39 5.25
C LEU A 30 -0.19 -11.83 4.91
N LEU A 31 0.62 -12.79 5.35
CA LEU A 31 0.53 -14.19 4.94
C LEU A 31 0.57 -14.30 3.40
N CYS A 32 -0.52 -14.76 2.79
CA CYS A 32 -0.67 -14.85 1.34
C CYS A 32 -1.19 -13.56 0.69
N CYS A 33 -1.79 -12.64 1.45
CA CYS A 33 -2.43 -11.45 0.90
C CYS A 33 -1.38 -10.39 0.58
N ILE A 34 -1.39 -9.88 -0.65
CA ILE A 34 -0.56 -8.75 -1.07
C ILE A 34 -1.44 -7.53 -1.36
N ARG A 35 -0.92 -6.36 -0.97
CA ARG A 35 -1.55 -5.06 -1.23
C ARG A 35 -0.50 -4.02 -1.59
N GLU A 36 -0.74 -3.35 -2.69
CA GLU A 36 0.11 -2.28 -3.22
C GLU A 36 -0.75 -1.03 -3.48
N ILE A 37 -0.20 0.14 -3.19
CA ILE A 37 -0.80 1.45 -3.50
C ILE A 37 0.31 2.34 -4.02
N ALA A 38 0.09 2.99 -5.15
CA ALA A 38 0.98 4.00 -5.68
C ALA A 38 0.16 5.21 -6.15
N CYS A 39 -0.08 6.12 -5.20
CA CYS A 39 -0.80 7.38 -5.38
C CYS A 39 0.16 8.59 -5.27
N ALA A 40 1.46 8.35 -5.19
CA ALA A 40 2.47 9.39 -5.11
C ALA A 40 2.93 9.83 -6.52
N PRO A 41 3.26 11.12 -6.73
CA PRO A 41 3.83 11.59 -8.00
C PRO A 41 5.07 10.81 -8.42
N GLY A 42 5.13 10.40 -9.68
CA GLY A 42 6.26 9.66 -10.26
C GLY A 42 6.17 8.14 -10.08
N GLU A 43 5.22 7.63 -9.30
CA GLU A 43 4.95 6.20 -9.27
C GLU A 43 4.22 5.77 -10.55
N GLU A 44 4.53 4.55 -11.00
CA GLU A 44 3.80 3.92 -12.10
C GLU A 44 2.39 3.50 -11.64
N CYS A 45 1.48 3.30 -12.60
CA CYS A 45 0.14 2.81 -12.33
C CYS A 45 0.06 1.33 -12.73
N THR A 46 -0.48 0.45 -11.87
CA THR A 46 -0.72 -0.96 -12.24
C THR A 46 -1.68 -1.13 -13.41
N GLY A 47 -2.52 -0.12 -13.66
CA GLY A 47 -3.66 -0.24 -14.58
C GLY A 47 -4.82 -1.03 -13.98
N CYS A 48 -5.88 -1.21 -14.76
CA CYS A 48 -7.06 -1.98 -14.36
C CYS A 48 -7.03 -3.37 -14.98
N GLY A 49 -7.27 -4.41 -14.18
CA GLY A 49 -7.42 -5.79 -14.67
C GLY A 49 -6.55 -6.81 -13.94
N MET A 50 -6.37 -7.97 -14.55
CA MET A 50 -5.47 -9.01 -14.03
C MET A 50 -4.01 -8.62 -14.28
N VAL A 51 -3.26 -8.48 -13.19
CA VAL A 51 -1.84 -8.03 -13.20
C VAL A 51 -0.95 -9.03 -12.45
N THR A 52 -1.36 -10.30 -12.42
CA THR A 52 -0.66 -11.39 -11.75
C THR A 52 0.74 -11.58 -12.32
N ASN A 53 1.76 -11.61 -11.46
CA ASN A 53 3.13 -11.90 -11.83
C ASN A 53 3.54 -13.32 -11.38
N SER A 54 3.60 -14.24 -12.34
CA SER A 54 4.00 -15.64 -12.08
C SER A 54 5.43 -15.80 -11.58
N ASN A 55 6.33 -14.84 -11.83
CA ASN A 55 7.72 -14.89 -11.35
C ASN A 55 7.85 -14.53 -9.86
N ASN A 56 6.79 -13.97 -9.24
CA ASN A 56 6.76 -13.59 -7.82
C ASN A 56 5.89 -14.55 -6.97
N ASN A 57 5.65 -15.78 -7.47
CA ASN A 57 4.76 -16.78 -6.87
C ASN A 57 3.35 -16.24 -6.60
N GLU A 58 2.87 -15.28 -7.40
CA GLU A 58 1.52 -14.73 -7.27
C GLU A 58 0.50 -15.70 -7.88
N CYS A 59 -0.51 -16.07 -7.09
CA CYS A 59 -1.63 -16.89 -7.53
C CYS A 59 -2.61 -16.05 -8.35
N CYS A 60 -2.94 -14.86 -7.86
CA CYS A 60 -3.80 -13.91 -8.54
C CYS A 60 -3.53 -12.49 -8.04
N LYS A 61 -3.59 -11.49 -8.93
CA LYS A 61 -3.49 -10.08 -8.55
C LYS A 61 -4.38 -9.25 -9.46
N ILE A 62 -5.23 -8.43 -8.85
CA ILE A 62 -6.11 -7.51 -9.53
C ILE A 62 -5.57 -6.10 -9.29
N GLY A 63 -5.28 -5.42 -10.39
CA GLY A 63 -4.91 -4.03 -10.44
C GLY A 63 -6.14 -3.15 -10.60
N CYS A 64 -6.10 -2.03 -9.90
CA CYS A 64 -6.85 -0.80 -10.13
C CYS A 64 -5.82 0.30 -10.42
N LEU A 65 -6.25 1.41 -11.02
CA LEU A 65 -5.38 2.52 -11.44
C LEU A 65 -4.21 2.81 -10.48
N LEU A 66 -4.50 2.98 -9.19
CA LEU A 66 -3.52 3.38 -8.17
C LEU A 66 -3.24 2.30 -7.11
N CYS A 67 -3.84 1.12 -7.22
CA CYS A 67 -3.66 0.08 -6.21
C CYS A 67 -3.82 -1.32 -6.78
N ALA A 68 -3.18 -2.30 -6.16
CA ALA A 68 -3.35 -3.70 -6.51
C ALA A 68 -3.56 -4.55 -5.27
N CYS A 69 -4.41 -5.55 -5.38
CA CYS A 69 -4.68 -6.53 -4.34
C CYS A 69 -4.58 -7.93 -4.93
N GLY A 70 -4.00 -8.87 -4.19
CA GLY A 70 -3.82 -10.22 -4.69
C GLY A 70 -3.45 -11.21 -3.61
N CYS A 71 -3.17 -12.43 -4.06
CA CYS A 71 -2.67 -13.52 -3.25
C CYS A 71 -1.39 -14.09 -3.88
N LYS A 72 -0.39 -14.41 -3.07
CA LYS A 72 0.81 -15.17 -3.44
C LYS A 72 1.08 -16.29 -2.45
N GLU A 73 1.97 -17.20 -2.82
CA GLU A 73 2.52 -18.18 -1.88
C GLU A 73 3.19 -17.45 -0.69
N PRO A 74 2.84 -17.79 0.57
CA PRO A 74 3.35 -17.08 1.73
C PRO A 74 4.84 -17.38 1.92
N ASP A 75 5.69 -16.37 1.74
CA ASP A 75 7.13 -16.41 2.03
C ASP A 75 7.49 -15.77 3.39
N THR A 76 6.53 -15.08 4.03
CA THR A 76 6.69 -14.37 5.30
C THR A 76 5.38 -14.36 6.09
N CYS A 77 5.44 -14.06 7.39
CA CYS A 77 4.22 -13.86 8.19
C CYS A 77 3.61 -12.48 7.88
N CYS A 78 4.44 -11.43 7.92
CA CYS A 78 4.04 -10.08 7.56
C CYS A 78 5.27 -9.29 7.10
N LYS A 79 5.18 -8.55 6.01
CA LYS A 79 6.17 -7.52 5.66
C LYS A 79 5.48 -6.37 4.97
N GLY A 80 5.89 -5.15 5.22
CA GLY A 80 5.27 -4.02 4.57
C GLY A 80 5.97 -2.71 4.87
N ALA A 81 5.85 -1.80 3.92
CA ALA A 81 6.33 -0.45 4.03
C ALA A 81 5.26 0.48 3.45
N CYS A 82 5.01 1.59 4.13
CA CYS A 82 4.05 2.60 3.76
C CYS A 82 4.68 3.98 3.98
N GLN A 83 4.40 4.91 3.08
CA GLN A 83 4.67 6.33 3.27
C GLN A 83 3.44 7.10 2.80
N MET A 84 2.94 7.99 3.64
CA MET A 84 1.80 8.86 3.37
C MET A 84 2.09 10.23 3.97
N CYS A 85 2.27 11.24 3.12
CA CYS A 85 2.75 12.54 3.57
C CYS A 85 4.11 12.41 4.29
N CYS A 86 4.16 12.82 5.56
CA CYS A 86 5.33 12.65 6.44
C CYS A 86 5.30 11.34 7.23
N ILE A 87 4.20 10.59 7.22
CA ILE A 87 4.08 9.36 8.03
C ILE A 87 4.71 8.22 7.25
N LYS A 88 5.61 7.50 7.90
CA LYS A 88 6.18 6.25 7.38
C LYS A 88 5.89 5.12 8.35
N GLU A 89 5.55 3.96 7.81
CA GLU A 89 5.28 2.74 8.58
C GLU A 89 6.03 1.57 7.96
N VAL A 90 6.63 0.73 8.78
CA VAL A 90 7.38 -0.44 8.34
C VAL A 90 7.12 -1.62 9.28
N ILE A 91 6.92 -2.81 8.71
CA ILE A 91 6.76 -4.07 9.44
C ILE A 91 7.55 -5.18 8.75
N ALA A 92 8.17 -6.07 9.52
CA ALA A 92 8.88 -7.24 8.99
C ALA A 92 8.91 -8.41 10.00
N LEU A 93 8.15 -9.47 9.74
CA LEU A 93 8.09 -10.68 10.56
C LEU A 93 8.15 -11.94 9.68
N PRO A 94 9.25 -12.71 9.68
CA PRO A 94 10.52 -12.43 10.38
C PRO A 94 11.21 -11.17 9.85
N LEU A 95 12.25 -10.73 10.57
CA LEU A 95 13.07 -9.59 10.18
C LEU A 95 13.60 -9.74 8.75
N ASP A 96 13.53 -8.67 7.97
CA ASP A 96 13.86 -8.66 6.55
C ASP A 96 14.65 -7.38 6.26
N ASN A 97 15.90 -7.53 5.82
CA ASN A 97 16.82 -6.40 5.61
C ASN A 97 16.35 -5.40 4.53
N GLU A 98 15.38 -5.77 3.68
CA GLU A 98 14.76 -4.80 2.77
C GLU A 98 13.78 -3.85 3.50
N TYR A 99 13.22 -4.30 4.62
CA TYR A 99 12.24 -3.57 5.41
C TYR A 99 12.85 -3.02 6.71
N LEU A 100 13.34 -3.89 7.59
CA LEU A 100 13.99 -3.59 8.87
C LEU A 100 15.22 -4.50 9.04
N ASP A 101 16.39 -3.90 9.24
CA ASP A 101 17.65 -4.62 9.48
C ASP A 101 17.82 -5.04 10.96
N THR A 102 17.06 -4.40 11.84
CA THR A 102 17.09 -4.58 13.28
C THR A 102 15.66 -4.59 13.85
N PRO A 103 15.42 -5.33 14.93
CA PRO A 103 14.16 -5.25 15.67
C PRO A 103 13.89 -3.82 16.18
N VAL A 104 12.75 -3.26 15.79
CA VAL A 104 12.28 -1.94 16.22
C VAL A 104 10.85 -2.06 16.72
N CYS A 105 10.56 -1.40 17.84
CA CYS A 105 9.20 -1.22 18.33
C CYS A 105 8.98 0.28 18.48
N ALA A 106 8.27 0.88 17.53
CA ALA A 106 7.84 2.27 17.61
C ALA A 106 6.42 2.44 17.06
N TYR A 107 5.63 3.26 17.72
CA TYR A 107 4.25 3.55 17.35
C TYR A 107 3.94 5.02 17.61
N ASP A 108 3.31 5.71 16.67
CA ASP A 108 2.96 7.14 16.77
C ASP A 108 4.13 8.02 17.26
N CYS A 109 5.30 7.88 16.63
CA CYS A 109 6.54 8.61 16.97
C CYS A 109 7.14 8.29 18.36
N LEU A 110 6.60 7.33 19.10
CA LEU A 110 7.18 6.84 20.35
C LEU A 110 7.97 5.56 20.09
N SER A 111 9.30 5.62 20.26
CA SER A 111 10.16 4.44 20.21
C SER A 111 10.22 3.80 21.59
N CYS A 112 10.01 2.48 21.66
CA CYS A 112 10.08 1.66 22.85
C CYS A 112 11.30 0.73 22.83
N TYR A 113 11.84 0.44 21.64
CA TYR A 113 12.97 -0.45 21.42
C TYR A 113 13.64 -0.16 20.06
N PRO A 114 14.98 -0.18 19.94
CA PRO A 114 15.97 -0.55 20.97
C PRO A 114 16.18 0.54 22.05
N ASN A 115 15.90 1.80 21.73
CA ASN A 115 16.03 2.93 22.64
C ASN A 115 14.67 3.58 22.85
N CYS A 116 14.32 3.90 24.09
CA CYS A 116 13.09 4.62 24.37
C CYS A 116 13.23 6.11 24.01
N GLY A 117 12.25 6.68 23.31
CA GLY A 117 12.29 8.09 22.92
C GLY A 117 11.03 8.57 22.22
N CYS A 118 10.97 9.87 21.95
CA CYS A 118 9.92 10.52 21.18
C CYS A 118 10.56 11.25 20.00
N CYS A 119 9.98 11.11 18.81
CA CYS A 119 10.49 11.69 17.56
C CYS A 119 11.96 11.29 17.28
N VAL A 120 12.28 10.03 17.54
CA VAL A 120 13.59 9.45 17.18
C VAL A 120 13.66 9.28 15.65
N GLU A 121 14.85 9.45 15.09
CA GLU A 121 15.11 9.24 13.67
C GLU A 121 14.58 7.88 13.18
N ALA A 122 13.95 7.89 12.01
CA ALA A 122 13.41 6.70 11.38
C ALA A 122 14.54 5.71 11.04
N PRO A 123 14.35 4.40 11.27
CA PRO A 123 15.25 3.41 10.70
C PRO A 123 15.14 3.48 9.16
N ARG A 124 16.28 3.30 8.49
CA ARG A 124 16.32 3.26 7.02
C ARG A 124 15.53 2.05 6.52
N CYS A 125 14.68 2.27 5.52
CA CYS A 125 13.88 1.21 4.88
C CYS A 125 14.10 1.21 3.37
N VAL A 126 14.83 0.22 2.85
CA VAL A 126 15.14 0.11 1.41
C VAL A 126 13.86 -0.07 0.58
N ALA A 127 12.84 -0.74 1.13
CA ALA A 127 11.55 -0.92 0.46
C ALA A 127 10.80 0.39 0.21
N LEU A 128 11.06 1.46 0.98
CA LEU A 128 10.50 2.80 0.72
C LEU A 128 11.29 3.58 -0.34
N GLU A 129 12.55 3.23 -0.59
CA GLU A 129 13.40 3.93 -1.58
C GLU A 129 13.11 3.48 -3.02
N ARG A 130 12.41 2.35 -3.21
CA ARG A 130 12.05 1.78 -4.52
C ARG A 130 10.64 2.19 -4.95
N SER A 131 10.36 2.10 -6.26
CA SER A 131 8.98 2.23 -6.76
C SER A 131 8.11 1.08 -6.24
N VAL A 132 6.81 1.36 -6.05
CA VAL A 132 5.83 0.36 -5.61
C VAL A 132 5.74 -0.80 -6.60
N PHE A 133 5.83 -0.52 -7.91
CA PHE A 133 5.61 -1.47 -8.98
C PHE A 133 6.89 -1.89 -9.72
N ASP A 134 8.04 -1.90 -9.04
CA ASP A 134 9.35 -2.28 -9.62
C ASP A 134 9.48 -3.78 -10.02
N TYR A 135 8.35 -4.50 -10.13
CA TYR A 135 8.36 -5.85 -10.69
C TYR A 135 8.21 -5.77 -12.19
N SER A 136 9.25 -6.27 -12.87
CA SER A 136 9.37 -6.56 -14.30
C SER A 136 8.04 -6.40 -15.05
N PRO A 137 7.92 -5.45 -16.00
CA PRO A 137 6.68 -5.22 -16.71
C PRO A 137 6.14 -6.57 -17.18
N VAL A 138 4.96 -6.94 -16.68
CA VAL A 138 4.23 -8.07 -17.28
C VAL A 138 4.16 -7.68 -18.76
N PRO A 139 4.69 -8.50 -19.68
CA PRO A 139 4.52 -8.21 -21.09
C PRO A 139 3.02 -8.02 -21.27
N HIS A 140 2.60 -6.79 -21.57
CA HIS A 140 1.25 -6.58 -22.05
C HIS A 140 1.23 -7.34 -23.38
N GLU A 141 0.89 -8.63 -23.33
CA GLU A 141 0.29 -9.29 -24.48
C GLU A 141 -0.82 -8.33 -24.87
N LYS A 142 -0.62 -7.68 -26.01
CA LYS A 142 -1.62 -6.78 -26.56
C LYS A 142 -2.86 -7.64 -26.61
N MET A 143 -3.83 -7.37 -25.73
CA MET A 143 -5.16 -7.91 -25.92
C MET A 143 -5.56 -7.37 -27.28
N ASP A 144 -5.55 -8.24 -28.28
CA ASP A 144 -6.07 -7.93 -29.60
C ASP A 144 -7.52 -7.52 -29.38
N ARG A 145 -7.76 -6.20 -29.42
CA ARG A 145 -9.10 -5.59 -29.30
C ARG A 145 -9.93 -5.85 -30.56
N GLU A 146 -9.73 -6.98 -31.22
CA GLU A 146 -10.58 -7.42 -32.31
C GLU A 146 -11.86 -8.02 -31.71
N GLY A 147 -12.88 -7.17 -31.49
CA GLY A 147 -14.25 -7.64 -31.31
C GLY A 147 -15.02 -7.15 -30.10
N ILE A 148 -14.45 -6.30 -29.22
CA ILE A 148 -15.29 -5.57 -28.25
C ILE A 148 -15.96 -4.43 -29.01
N GLN A 149 -17.11 -4.71 -29.62
CA GLN A 149 -18.10 -3.66 -29.91
C GLN A 149 -18.44 -3.05 -28.56
N MET A 150 -17.85 -1.89 -28.27
CA MET A 150 -18.34 -1.00 -27.23
C MET A 150 -19.82 -0.83 -27.50
N ALA A 151 -20.67 -1.38 -26.64
CA ALA A 151 -22.09 -1.08 -26.67
C ALA A 151 -22.16 0.44 -26.67
N SER A 152 -22.67 0.99 -27.78
CA SER A 152 -22.87 2.43 -27.91
C SER A 152 -23.66 2.86 -26.69
N TYR A 153 -23.03 3.64 -25.82
CA TYR A 153 -23.68 4.27 -24.70
C TYR A 153 -24.79 5.12 -25.31
N SER A 154 -26.05 4.69 -25.17
CA SER A 154 -27.15 5.57 -25.55
C SER A 154 -27.08 6.77 -24.63
N ASP A 155 -27.17 7.97 -25.19
CA ASP A 155 -27.28 9.23 -24.46
C ASP A 155 -28.64 9.34 -23.75
N ASP A 156 -29.04 8.29 -23.04
CA ASP A 156 -30.14 8.34 -22.09
C ASP A 156 -29.62 9.08 -20.87
N VAL A 157 -29.57 10.42 -21.01
CA VAL A 157 -29.37 11.37 -19.94
C VAL A 157 -30.42 11.04 -18.88
N VAL A 158 -30.01 10.32 -17.85
CA VAL A 158 -30.82 10.18 -16.65
C VAL A 158 -30.99 11.61 -16.12
N PRO A 159 -32.21 12.17 -16.10
CA PRO A 159 -32.41 13.50 -15.57
C PRO A 159 -31.91 13.51 -14.14
N MET A 160 -30.86 14.30 -13.86
CA MET A 160 -30.45 14.58 -12.49
C MET A 160 -31.67 15.14 -11.78
N ALA A 161 -32.19 14.40 -10.80
CA ALA A 161 -33.26 14.90 -9.97
C ALA A 161 -32.78 16.20 -9.33
N ASP A 162 -33.55 17.27 -9.54
CA ASP A 162 -33.34 18.56 -8.90
C ASP A 162 -33.15 18.34 -7.40
N ALA A 163 -31.98 18.71 -6.88
CA ALA A 163 -31.67 18.73 -5.46
C ALA A 163 -32.46 19.87 -4.79
N LYS A 164 -33.78 19.71 -4.67
CA LYS A 164 -34.62 20.59 -3.85
C LYS A 164 -34.81 19.97 -2.47
N SER A 165 -34.37 20.76 -1.49
CA SER A 165 -34.65 20.70 -0.05
C SER A 165 -34.36 19.38 0.66
N ILE A 166 -33.14 19.28 1.20
CA ILE A 166 -32.89 18.50 2.41
C ILE A 166 -33.56 19.27 3.55
N ASP A 167 -34.70 18.79 4.02
CA ASP A 167 -35.31 19.28 5.25
C ASP A 167 -34.42 18.87 6.43
N THR A 168 -33.76 19.86 7.02
CA THR A 168 -33.05 19.71 8.29
C THR A 168 -34.07 19.42 9.39
N TYR A 169 -34.08 18.18 9.89
CA TYR A 169 -34.72 17.83 11.15
C TYR A 169 -34.11 18.68 12.27
N LYS A 170 -34.93 19.55 12.87
CA LYS A 170 -34.62 20.19 14.14
C LYS A 170 -35.04 19.23 15.24
N ASP A 171 -34.06 18.69 15.95
CA ASP A 171 -34.31 18.02 17.22
C ASP A 171 -34.64 19.07 18.28
N GLU A 172 -35.89 19.07 18.75
CA GLU A 172 -36.29 19.79 19.96
C GLU A 172 -35.96 18.90 21.17
N TYR A 173 -35.01 19.37 21.99
CA TYR A 173 -34.77 18.91 23.36
C TYR A 173 -35.03 20.06 24.33
#